data_AF-A0A934PNM3-F1
#
_entry.id   AF-A0A934PNM3-F1
#
_cell.length_a   1.000
_cell.length_b   1.000
_cell.length_c   1.000
_cell.angle_alpha   90.00
_cell.angle_beta   90.00
_cell.angle_gamma   90.00
#
_symmetry.space_group_name_H-M   'P 1'
#
loop_
_entity.id
_entity.type
_entity.pdbx_description
1 polymer ?
#
loop_
_entity_poly.entity_id
_entity_poly.type
_entity_poly.pdbx_seq_one_letter_code
_entity_poly.pdbx_strand_id
1 'polypeptide(L)'
;MALYKWKKFGASNNEAELYNSADMVTYELSFENFSDEVKSLTKSFSLNYKNAEIPKFNNRLLIDLMARHDLSVTIEEFVTIGCALQYQWMMNSKLYEKDDELLNDFDKLKKGYKSLFDILEKFLFADNQIDLHSISFKFNSSGTTKVNNFFVLKELYDAMCLGYGINKDNFHKRKGEILSSTNQVILSKLGEKTKYDYAQVLYHALRDEFSKDADALKFIGAFFHIFQVPTNNSHTRDLLYKDITETLEIIDIKNFRHYIVGRKSLYH
;
A
#
# COMPACT_ATOMS: atom_id res chain seq x y z
N MET A 1 19.75 -19.06 -4.05
CA MET A 1 19.21 -17.83 -3.41
C MET A 1 20.14 -16.68 -3.75
N ALA A 2 19.58 -15.54 -4.11
CA ALA A 2 20.31 -14.41 -4.66
C ALA A 2 20.81 -13.46 -3.55
N LEU A 3 21.65 -12.50 -3.95
CA LEU A 3 22.03 -11.34 -3.16
C LEU A 3 21.01 -10.22 -3.39
N TYR A 4 20.43 -9.68 -2.33
CA TYR A 4 19.65 -8.45 -2.41
C TYR A 4 20.58 -7.24 -2.39
N LYS A 5 20.39 -6.31 -3.33
CA LYS A 5 21.10 -5.03 -3.33
C LYS A 5 20.13 -3.94 -2.91
N TRP A 6 20.43 -3.27 -1.80
CA TRP A 6 19.67 -2.11 -1.34
C TRP A 6 19.51 -1.08 -2.45
N LYS A 7 18.33 -0.45 -2.50
CA LYS A 7 17.88 0.39 -3.59
C LYS A 7 17.78 1.84 -3.13
N LYS A 8 18.36 2.77 -3.91
CA LYS A 8 18.18 4.21 -3.69
C LYS A 8 17.01 4.73 -4.51
N PHE A 9 15.96 5.23 -3.87
CA PHE A 9 14.78 5.71 -4.59
C PHE A 9 14.90 7.21 -4.91
N GLY A 10 14.94 7.55 -6.21
CA GLY A 10 14.96 8.92 -6.70
C GLY A 10 13.60 9.64 -6.64
N ALA A 11 13.63 10.98 -6.62
CA ALA A 11 12.44 11.84 -6.45
C ALA A 11 11.42 11.77 -7.61
N SER A 12 11.80 11.31 -8.81
CA SER A 12 10.92 11.35 -9.98
C SER A 12 10.26 10.01 -10.34
N ASN A 13 10.92 8.86 -10.16
CA ASN A 13 10.41 7.61 -10.79
C ASN A 13 10.39 6.34 -9.93
N ASN A 14 10.65 6.37 -8.61
CA ASN A 14 10.89 5.12 -7.83
C ASN A 14 11.95 4.18 -8.46
N GLU A 15 12.75 4.68 -9.41
CA GLU A 15 13.83 3.97 -10.04
C GLU A 15 15.00 3.91 -9.07
N ALA A 16 15.58 2.71 -8.96
CA ALA A 16 16.65 2.45 -8.04
C ALA A 16 17.98 2.91 -8.64
N GLU A 17 18.59 3.95 -8.09
CA GLU A 17 19.98 4.30 -8.42
C GLU A 17 20.92 3.23 -7.85
N LEU A 18 21.89 2.79 -8.64
CA LEU A 18 22.92 1.83 -8.22
C LEU A 18 24.00 2.55 -7.41
N TYR A 19 24.34 2.02 -6.23
CA TYR A 19 25.53 2.44 -5.48
C TYR A 19 26.80 1.86 -6.10
N ASN A 20 27.92 2.57 -5.90
CA ASN A 20 29.23 1.99 -6.08
C ASN A 20 29.45 0.86 -5.06
N SER A 21 29.92 -0.29 -5.54
CA SER A 21 30.12 -1.49 -4.71
C SER A 21 31.13 -1.28 -3.57
N ALA A 22 32.06 -0.34 -3.70
CA ALA A 22 33.05 -0.02 -2.67
C ALA A 22 32.44 0.56 -1.37
N ASP A 23 31.20 1.03 -1.43
CA ASP A 23 30.50 1.68 -0.31
C ASP A 23 29.41 0.82 0.33
N MET A 24 29.41 -0.49 0.05
CA MET A 24 28.42 -1.44 0.59
C MET A 24 29.00 -2.30 1.71
N VAL A 25 28.13 -2.72 2.63
CA VAL A 25 28.38 -3.75 3.66
C VAL A 25 27.44 -4.91 3.37
N THR A 26 27.98 -6.13 3.39
CA THR A 26 27.21 -7.34 3.14
C THR A 26 26.90 -8.04 4.46
N TYR A 27 25.64 -8.43 4.61
CA TYR A 27 25.15 -9.22 5.74
C TYR A 27 24.60 -10.55 5.24
N GLU A 28 24.88 -11.62 5.98
CA GLU A 28 24.09 -12.85 5.90
C GLU A 28 22.75 -12.60 6.59
N LEU A 29 21.66 -12.96 5.92
CA LEU A 29 20.31 -12.69 6.41
C LEU A 29 19.94 -13.69 7.50
N SER A 30 19.46 -13.18 8.63
CA SER A 30 19.00 -13.99 9.76
C SER A 30 17.48 -14.06 9.79
N PHE A 31 16.92 -15.27 9.87
CA PHE A 31 15.47 -15.51 9.90
C PHE A 31 15.01 -16.36 11.10
N GLU A 32 15.94 -16.91 11.87
CA GLU A 32 15.65 -17.98 12.83
C GLU A 32 14.99 -17.46 14.11
N ASN A 33 15.40 -16.28 14.57
CA ASN A 33 15.05 -15.71 15.88
C ASN A 33 13.82 -14.78 15.85
N PHE A 34 13.19 -14.58 14.69
CA PHE A 34 12.02 -13.73 14.57
C PHE A 34 10.75 -14.34 15.21
N SER A 35 9.86 -13.47 15.72
CA SER A 35 8.48 -13.85 16.03
C SER A 35 7.76 -14.34 14.77
N ASP A 36 6.69 -15.14 14.94
CA ASP A 36 5.92 -15.68 13.82
C ASP A 36 5.33 -14.59 12.93
N GLU A 37 4.95 -13.43 13.50
CA GLU A 37 4.47 -12.28 12.75
C GLU A 37 5.57 -11.67 11.86
N VAL A 38 6.78 -11.50 12.40
CA VAL A 38 7.92 -10.98 11.62
C VAL A 38 8.33 -11.99 10.54
N LYS A 39 8.34 -13.29 10.85
CA LYS A 39 8.58 -14.36 9.86
C LYS A 39 7.56 -14.33 8.74
N SER A 40 6.29 -14.13 9.07
CA SER A 40 5.22 -14.00 8.08
C SER A 40 5.46 -12.80 7.16
N LEU A 41 5.86 -11.65 7.70
CA LEU A 41 6.17 -10.48 6.88
C LEU A 41 7.37 -10.71 5.97
N THR A 42 8.47 -11.29 6.48
CA THR A 42 9.72 -11.43 5.71
C THR A 42 9.76 -12.68 4.82
N LYS A 43 8.77 -13.57 4.90
CA LYS A 43 8.73 -14.87 4.18
C LYS A 43 8.98 -14.76 2.68
N SER A 44 8.30 -13.83 1.99
CA SER A 44 8.48 -13.71 0.53
C SER A 44 9.89 -13.24 0.16
N PHE A 45 10.53 -12.45 1.04
CA PHE A 45 11.91 -12.01 0.86
C PHE A 45 12.90 -13.15 1.16
N SER A 46 12.69 -13.89 2.25
CA SER A 46 13.55 -15.00 2.68
C SER A 46 13.63 -16.15 1.69
N LEU A 47 12.55 -16.40 0.93
CA LEU A 47 12.55 -17.40 -0.13
C LEU A 47 13.48 -17.06 -1.30
N ASN A 48 13.81 -15.78 -1.50
CA ASN A 48 14.54 -15.30 -2.66
C ASN A 48 16.00 -14.96 -2.34
N TYR A 49 16.28 -14.51 -1.12
CA TYR A 49 17.56 -13.91 -0.74
C TYR A 49 18.19 -14.57 0.49
N LYS A 50 19.52 -14.77 0.45
CA LYS A 50 20.34 -15.21 1.61
C LYS A 50 21.24 -14.13 2.16
N ASN A 51 21.61 -13.16 1.33
CA ASN A 51 22.50 -12.08 1.69
C ASN A 51 21.87 -10.76 1.25
N ALA A 52 22.19 -9.68 1.95
CA ALA A 52 21.87 -8.33 1.53
C ALA A 52 23.10 -7.41 1.62
N GLU A 53 23.20 -6.51 0.65
CA GLU A 53 24.15 -5.41 0.64
C GLU A 53 23.42 -4.11 0.99
N ILE A 54 23.89 -3.39 2.01
CA ILE A 54 23.41 -2.05 2.38
C ILE A 54 24.54 -1.00 2.33
N PRO A 55 24.26 0.28 2.03
CA PRO A 55 25.31 1.30 2.02
C PRO A 55 25.92 1.50 3.40
N LYS A 56 27.24 1.71 3.48
CA LYS A 56 27.99 1.96 4.74
C LYS A 56 27.38 3.08 5.56
N PHE A 57 26.91 4.14 4.90
CA PHE A 57 26.24 5.26 5.56
C PHE A 57 24.95 4.84 6.28
N ASN A 58 24.07 4.12 5.58
CA ASN A 58 22.83 3.59 6.14
C ASN A 58 23.12 2.56 7.25
N ASN A 59 24.13 1.72 7.05
CA ASN A 59 24.59 0.77 8.06
C ASN A 59 25.04 1.48 9.35
N ARG A 60 25.84 2.55 9.22
CA ARG A 60 26.27 3.37 10.35
C ARG A 60 25.07 3.96 11.09
N LEU A 61 24.11 4.55 10.36
CA LEU A 61 22.90 5.09 10.98
C LEU A 61 22.07 4.01 11.71
N LEU A 62 22.01 2.79 11.18
CA LEU A 62 21.32 1.67 11.82
C LEU A 62 22.03 1.23 13.10
N ILE A 63 23.37 1.11 13.08
CA ILE A 63 24.17 0.80 14.26
C ILE A 63 23.99 1.90 15.32
N ASP A 64 24.07 3.17 14.92
CA ASP A 64 23.89 4.31 15.82
C ASP A 64 22.47 4.35 16.41
N LEU A 65 21.45 3.94 15.64
CA LEU A 65 20.07 3.84 16.10
C LEU A 65 19.90 2.72 17.14
N MET A 66 20.44 1.53 16.85
CA MET A 66 20.37 0.37 17.76
C MET A 66 21.12 0.64 19.08
N ALA A 67 22.31 1.24 19.01
CA ALA A 67 23.13 1.55 20.18
C ALA A 67 22.46 2.52 21.17
N ARG A 68 21.46 3.29 20.73
CA ARG A 68 20.69 4.20 21.60
C ARG A 68 19.62 3.51 22.44
N HIS A 69 19.24 2.28 22.09
CA HIS A 69 18.03 1.65 22.61
C HIS A 69 18.26 0.27 23.26
N ASP A 70 19.52 -0.15 23.45
CA ASP A 70 19.91 -1.42 24.10
C ASP A 70 19.05 -2.62 23.65
N LEU A 71 18.79 -2.68 22.35
CA LEU A 71 17.85 -3.65 21.80
C LEU A 71 18.47 -5.05 21.79
N SER A 72 17.64 -6.05 22.08
CA SER A 72 18.09 -7.46 22.12
C SER A 72 18.30 -8.08 20.73
N VAL A 73 17.81 -7.40 19.68
CA VAL A 73 17.80 -7.82 18.28
C VAL A 73 19.15 -7.53 17.61
N THR A 74 19.66 -8.45 16.80
CA THR A 74 20.96 -8.29 16.13
C THR A 74 20.88 -7.36 14.92
N ILE A 75 22.04 -6.90 14.44
CA ILE A 75 22.12 -6.05 13.24
C ILE A 75 21.65 -6.81 12.00
N GLU A 76 22.00 -8.09 11.88
CA GLU A 76 21.59 -8.99 10.79
C GLU A 76 20.07 -9.09 10.70
N GLU A 77 19.41 -9.17 11.86
CA GLU A 77 17.94 -9.23 11.96
C GLU A 77 17.30 -7.94 11.46
N PHE A 78 17.78 -6.77 11.92
CA PHE A 78 17.27 -5.49 11.44
C PHE A 78 17.56 -5.25 9.96
N VAL A 79 18.72 -5.65 9.47
CA VAL A 79 19.05 -5.61 8.03
C VAL A 79 18.09 -6.48 7.25
N THR A 80 17.77 -7.66 7.76
CA THR A 80 16.83 -8.59 7.12
C THR A 80 15.42 -7.99 7.03
N ILE A 81 14.89 -7.48 8.14
CA ILE A 81 13.59 -6.83 8.19
C ILE A 81 13.56 -5.62 7.25
N GLY A 82 14.59 -4.78 7.30
CA GLY A 82 14.62 -3.52 6.56
C GLY A 82 14.74 -3.73 5.05
N CYS A 83 15.56 -4.69 4.62
CA CYS A 83 15.64 -5.08 3.22
C CYS A 83 14.35 -5.74 2.73
N ALA A 84 13.69 -6.55 3.57
CA ALA A 84 12.38 -7.13 3.25
C ALA A 84 11.30 -6.05 3.09
N LEU A 85 11.26 -5.08 4.00
CA LEU A 85 10.39 -3.90 3.95
C LEU A 85 10.62 -3.12 2.64
N GLN A 86 11.87 -2.78 2.35
CA GLN A 86 12.24 -2.02 1.15
C GLN A 86 11.83 -2.78 -0.12
N TYR A 87 12.13 -4.07 -0.19
CA TYR A 87 11.77 -4.92 -1.32
C TYR A 87 10.25 -4.99 -1.53
N GLN A 88 9.49 -5.30 -0.49
CA GLN A 88 8.03 -5.46 -0.60
C GLN A 88 7.33 -4.15 -0.91
N TRP A 89 7.74 -3.06 -0.24
CA TRP A 89 7.20 -1.74 -0.54
C TRP A 89 7.48 -1.35 -2.00
N MET A 90 8.70 -1.58 -2.48
CA MET A 90 9.06 -1.32 -3.88
C MET A 90 8.23 -2.15 -4.85
N MET A 91 8.14 -3.47 -4.64
CA MET A 91 7.36 -4.36 -5.52
C MET A 91 5.89 -3.92 -5.56
N ASN A 92 5.31 -3.62 -4.41
CA ASN A 92 3.92 -3.19 -4.29
C ASN A 92 3.67 -1.77 -4.82
N SER A 93 4.68 -0.89 -4.81
CA SER A 93 4.58 0.47 -5.36
C SER A 93 4.83 0.51 -6.87
N LYS A 94 5.71 -0.36 -7.39
CA LYS A 94 5.97 -0.50 -8.84
C LYS A 94 4.81 -1.10 -9.60
N LEU A 95 3.98 -1.92 -8.94
CA LEU A 95 2.70 -2.33 -9.53
C LEU A 95 1.89 -1.11 -9.97
N TYR A 96 2.03 0.04 -9.30
CA TYR A 96 1.27 1.25 -9.57
C TYR A 96 2.18 2.37 -10.10
N GLU A 97 2.84 2.14 -11.25
CA GLU A 97 3.35 3.27 -12.03
C GLU A 97 2.16 4.12 -12.49
N LYS A 98 2.26 5.44 -12.30
CA LYS A 98 1.14 6.39 -12.16
C LYS A 98 0.16 6.46 -13.34
N ASP A 99 0.45 5.82 -14.45
CA ASP A 99 -0.28 5.94 -15.72
C ASP A 99 -0.81 4.61 -16.27
N ASP A 100 -0.86 3.54 -15.46
CA ASP A 100 -1.55 2.31 -15.88
C ASP A 100 -3.08 2.48 -15.77
N GLU A 101 -3.72 2.82 -16.90
CA GLU A 101 -5.18 2.94 -17.01
C GLU A 101 -5.90 1.66 -16.61
N LEU A 102 -5.34 0.47 -16.89
CA LEU A 102 -5.96 -0.81 -16.57
C LEU A 102 -6.04 -1.03 -15.07
N LEU A 103 -4.99 -0.65 -14.32
CA LEU A 103 -4.99 -0.78 -12.87
C LEU A 103 -5.93 0.22 -12.20
N ASN A 104 -6.01 1.43 -12.74
CA ASN A 104 -6.99 2.42 -12.29
C ASN A 104 -8.43 1.96 -12.52
N ASP A 105 -8.71 1.31 -13.66
CA ASP A 105 -10.01 0.73 -13.95
C ASP A 105 -10.31 -0.48 -13.06
N PHE A 106 -9.32 -1.35 -12.84
CA PHE A 106 -9.43 -2.45 -11.90
C PHE A 106 -9.82 -1.94 -10.51
N ASP A 107 -9.07 -0.98 -9.94
CA ASP A 107 -9.35 -0.43 -8.61
C ASP A 107 -10.72 0.24 -8.51
N LYS A 108 -11.27 0.76 -9.60
CA LYS A 108 -12.61 1.40 -9.61
C LYS A 108 -13.75 0.44 -9.93
N LEU A 109 -13.48 -0.75 -10.46
CA LEU A 109 -14.48 -1.66 -11.02
C LEU A 109 -15.62 -1.97 -10.04
N LYS A 110 -15.33 -2.52 -8.85
CA LYS A 110 -16.38 -2.83 -7.84
C LYS A 110 -17.18 -1.60 -7.41
N LYS A 111 -16.52 -0.44 -7.25
CA LYS A 111 -17.19 0.83 -6.93
C LYS A 111 -18.10 1.28 -8.08
N GLY A 112 -17.66 1.12 -9.33
CA GLY A 112 -18.46 1.39 -10.53
C GLY A 112 -19.71 0.54 -10.58
N TYR A 113 -19.58 -0.77 -10.36
CA TYR A 113 -20.71 -1.69 -10.29
C TYR A 113 -21.66 -1.36 -9.13
N LYS A 114 -21.14 -1.01 -7.96
CA LYS A 114 -21.99 -0.61 -6.81
C LYS A 114 -22.85 0.60 -7.18
N SER A 115 -22.24 1.66 -7.72
CA SER A 115 -22.97 2.85 -8.18
C SER A 115 -24.01 2.53 -9.25
N LEU A 116 -23.66 1.66 -10.21
CA LEU A 116 -24.61 1.21 -11.23
C LEU A 116 -25.80 0.48 -10.61
N PHE A 117 -25.56 -0.48 -9.72
CA PHE A 117 -26.65 -1.21 -9.07
C PHE A 117 -27.49 -0.32 -8.15
N ASP A 118 -26.91 0.68 -7.49
CA ASP A 118 -27.68 1.63 -6.70
C ASP A 118 -28.64 2.47 -7.58
N ILE A 119 -28.26 2.74 -8.85
CA ILE A 119 -29.14 3.38 -9.84
C ILE A 119 -30.22 2.41 -10.33
N LEU A 120 -29.86 1.16 -10.65
CA LEU A 120 -30.81 0.14 -11.12
C LEU A 120 -31.82 -0.26 -10.02
N GLU A 121 -31.41 -0.22 -8.75
CA GLU A 121 -32.29 -0.40 -7.60
C GLU A 121 -33.38 0.68 -7.59
N LYS A 122 -32.98 1.95 -7.71
CA LYS A 122 -33.94 3.06 -7.82
C LYS A 122 -34.87 2.88 -9.00
N PHE A 123 -34.36 2.48 -10.16
CA PHE A 123 -35.19 2.23 -11.34
C PHE A 123 -36.23 1.11 -11.12
N LEU A 124 -35.80 -0.03 -10.56
CA LEU A 124 -36.66 -1.20 -10.37
C LEU A 124 -37.72 -0.99 -9.29
N PHE A 125 -37.39 -0.29 -8.21
CA PHE A 125 -38.27 -0.17 -7.04
C PHE A 125 -39.00 1.16 -6.91
N ALA A 126 -38.70 2.17 -7.74
CA ALA A 126 -39.40 3.43 -7.66
C ALA A 126 -40.84 3.36 -8.20
N ASP A 127 -41.75 4.04 -7.49
CA ASP A 127 -43.14 4.25 -7.94
C ASP A 127 -43.21 5.22 -9.12
N ASN A 128 -42.24 6.13 -9.24
CA ASN A 128 -42.04 7.02 -10.37
C ASN A 128 -40.55 7.31 -10.60
N GLN A 129 -40.16 7.62 -11.83
CA GLN A 129 -38.74 7.74 -12.22
C GLN A 129 -38.23 9.18 -12.21
N ILE A 130 -38.75 10.03 -11.30
CA ILE A 130 -38.47 11.47 -11.27
C ILE A 130 -36.96 11.75 -11.13
N ASP A 131 -36.24 10.92 -10.39
CA ASP A 131 -34.80 11.09 -10.13
C ASP A 131 -33.89 10.53 -11.24
N LEU A 132 -34.44 9.90 -12.28
CA LEU A 132 -33.69 9.24 -13.36
C LEU A 132 -33.96 9.90 -14.73
N HIS A 133 -33.86 11.22 -14.79
CA HIS A 133 -34.28 12.03 -15.93
C HIS A 133 -33.26 12.12 -17.09
N SER A 134 -32.04 11.59 -16.93
CA SER A 134 -31.06 11.55 -18.03
C SER A 134 -29.88 10.61 -17.80
N ILE A 135 -29.27 10.16 -18.90
CA ILE A 135 -27.98 9.45 -18.94
C ILE A 135 -27.02 10.24 -19.84
N SER A 136 -25.79 10.43 -19.39
CA SER A 136 -24.74 11.12 -20.15
C SER A 136 -23.63 10.14 -20.52
N PHE A 137 -23.29 10.09 -21.81
CA PHE A 137 -22.19 9.31 -22.36
C PHE A 137 -21.03 10.25 -22.66
N LYS A 138 -19.90 10.04 -22.00
CA LYS A 138 -18.68 10.81 -22.23
C LYS A 138 -17.76 9.99 -23.15
N PHE A 139 -17.44 10.56 -24.31
CA PHE A 139 -16.53 9.96 -25.27
C PHE A 139 -15.20 10.72 -25.28
N ASN A 140 -14.09 10.00 -25.44
CA ASN A 140 -12.75 10.59 -25.33
C ASN A 140 -12.48 11.65 -26.42
N SER A 141 -13.12 11.56 -27.58
CA SER A 141 -12.84 12.41 -28.75
C SER A 141 -13.96 13.36 -29.17
N SER A 142 -15.20 13.18 -28.68
CA SER A 142 -16.39 13.87 -29.22
C SER A 142 -17.27 14.55 -28.16
N GLY A 143 -16.76 14.75 -26.95
CA GLY A 143 -17.48 15.44 -25.88
C GLY A 143 -18.48 14.54 -25.14
N THR A 144 -19.46 15.15 -24.47
CA THR A 144 -20.48 14.44 -23.69
C THR A 144 -21.84 14.52 -24.40
N THR A 145 -22.43 13.37 -24.72
CA THR A 145 -23.77 13.27 -25.29
C THR A 145 -24.77 12.93 -24.19
N LYS A 146 -25.84 13.71 -24.06
CA LYS A 146 -26.89 13.51 -23.04
C LYS A 146 -28.16 12.96 -23.68
N VAL A 147 -28.70 11.89 -23.11
CA VAL A 147 -30.02 11.34 -23.42
C VAL A 147 -30.97 11.70 -22.28
N ASN A 148 -32.11 12.31 -22.60
CA ASN A 148 -33.12 12.72 -21.61
C ASN A 148 -34.57 12.36 -22.04
N ASN A 149 -34.73 11.61 -23.13
CA ASN A 149 -36.04 11.12 -23.55
C ASN A 149 -36.47 9.96 -22.65
N PHE A 150 -37.61 10.10 -21.97
CA PHE A 150 -38.09 9.12 -21.00
C PHE A 150 -38.22 7.69 -21.55
N PHE A 151 -38.76 7.51 -22.77
CA PHE A 151 -38.94 6.18 -23.36
C PHE A 151 -37.59 5.51 -23.64
N VAL A 152 -36.65 6.26 -24.20
CA VAL A 152 -35.29 5.77 -24.45
C VAL A 152 -34.56 5.44 -23.15
N LEU A 153 -34.71 6.28 -22.13
CA LEU A 153 -34.11 6.03 -20.81
C LEU A 153 -34.63 4.74 -20.19
N LYS A 154 -35.94 4.52 -20.26
CA LYS A 154 -36.56 3.29 -19.77
C LYS A 154 -36.00 2.06 -20.51
N GLU A 155 -35.94 2.11 -21.84
CA GLU A 155 -35.36 1.01 -22.64
C GLU A 155 -33.90 0.73 -22.29
N LEU A 156 -33.10 1.78 -22.06
CA LEU A 156 -31.70 1.62 -21.64
C LEU A 156 -31.58 0.94 -20.27
N TYR A 157 -32.39 1.35 -19.29
CA TYR A 157 -32.39 0.71 -17.97
C TYR A 157 -32.92 -0.72 -18.00
N ASP A 158 -33.99 -0.97 -18.76
CA ASP A 158 -34.53 -2.32 -18.96
C ASP A 158 -33.49 -3.24 -19.63
N ALA A 159 -32.78 -2.75 -20.66
CA ALA A 159 -31.69 -3.47 -21.31
C ALA A 159 -30.52 -3.75 -20.37
N MET A 160 -30.14 -2.80 -19.51
CA MET A 160 -29.14 -3.02 -18.47
C MET A 160 -29.59 -4.09 -17.46
N CYS A 161 -30.86 -4.04 -17.03
CA CYS A 161 -31.41 -5.04 -16.12
C CYS A 161 -31.37 -6.45 -16.75
N LEU A 162 -31.79 -6.55 -18.01
CA LEU A 162 -31.72 -7.79 -18.78
C LEU A 162 -30.29 -8.30 -18.92
N GLY A 163 -29.33 -7.43 -19.26
CA GLY A 163 -27.92 -7.77 -19.44
C GLY A 163 -27.28 -8.37 -18.18
N TYR A 164 -27.67 -7.92 -16.99
CA TYR A 164 -27.19 -8.49 -15.72
C TYR A 164 -28.07 -9.63 -15.17
N GLY A 165 -29.19 -9.93 -15.84
CA GLY A 165 -30.17 -10.92 -15.42
C GLY A 165 -30.85 -10.53 -14.11
N ILE A 166 -31.13 -9.24 -13.91
CA ILE A 166 -31.75 -8.71 -12.69
C ILE A 166 -33.21 -8.30 -12.91
N ASN A 167 -34.04 -8.54 -11.90
CA ASN A 167 -35.42 -8.08 -11.79
C ASN A 167 -35.75 -7.81 -10.31
N LYS A 168 -36.98 -7.34 -10.00
CA LYS A 168 -37.37 -7.02 -8.61
C LYS A 168 -37.19 -8.19 -7.64
N ASP A 169 -37.48 -9.41 -8.09
CA ASP A 169 -37.51 -10.61 -7.24
C ASP A 169 -36.10 -11.11 -6.90
N ASN A 170 -35.13 -10.94 -7.81
CA ASN A 170 -33.78 -11.48 -7.67
C ASN A 170 -32.69 -10.41 -7.43
N PHE A 171 -33.07 -9.13 -7.41
CA PHE A 171 -32.13 -7.99 -7.43
C PHE A 171 -31.02 -8.12 -6.39
N HIS A 172 -31.36 -8.23 -5.10
CA HIS A 172 -30.36 -8.25 -4.02
C HIS A 172 -29.41 -9.45 -4.11
N LYS A 173 -29.94 -10.63 -4.48
CA LYS A 173 -29.13 -11.84 -4.68
C LYS A 173 -28.14 -11.66 -5.82
N ARG A 174 -28.61 -11.22 -7.00
CA ARG A 174 -27.76 -11.01 -8.17
C ARG A 174 -26.74 -9.89 -7.98
N LYS A 175 -27.13 -8.79 -7.32
CA LYS A 175 -26.22 -7.71 -6.90
C LYS A 175 -25.09 -8.28 -6.04
N GLY A 176 -25.41 -9.11 -5.05
CA GLY A 176 -24.42 -9.79 -4.22
C GLY A 176 -23.48 -10.69 -5.00
N GLU A 177 -24.02 -11.55 -5.86
CA GLU A 177 -23.23 -12.46 -6.72
C GLU A 177 -22.25 -11.70 -7.62
N ILE A 178 -22.73 -10.68 -8.34
CA ILE A 178 -21.89 -9.91 -9.28
C ILE A 178 -20.82 -9.13 -8.50
N LEU A 179 -21.18 -8.42 -7.43
CA LEU A 179 -20.21 -7.68 -6.62
C LEU A 179 -19.19 -8.58 -5.91
N SER A 180 -19.52 -9.85 -5.65
CA SER A 180 -18.56 -10.84 -5.13
C SER A 180 -17.56 -11.32 -6.18
N SER A 181 -17.96 -11.32 -7.46
CA SER A 181 -17.10 -11.70 -8.59
C SER A 181 -16.22 -10.58 -9.13
N THR A 182 -16.46 -9.31 -8.77
CA THR A 182 -15.56 -8.20 -9.13
C THR A 182 -14.27 -8.24 -8.32
N ASN A 183 -13.34 -7.32 -8.61
CA ASN A 183 -12.16 -7.16 -7.79
C ASN A 183 -12.53 -6.90 -6.32
N GLN A 184 -11.94 -7.67 -5.41
CA GLN A 184 -12.14 -7.48 -3.97
C GLN A 184 -11.03 -6.63 -3.36
N VAL A 185 -9.91 -6.47 -4.06
CA VAL A 185 -8.71 -5.79 -3.59
C VAL A 185 -8.49 -4.49 -4.36
N ILE A 186 -7.96 -3.49 -3.66
CA ILE A 186 -7.53 -2.19 -4.19
C ILE A 186 -6.00 -2.21 -4.24
N LEU A 187 -5.45 -2.38 -5.44
CA LEU A 187 -4.02 -2.58 -5.66
C LEU A 187 -3.21 -1.32 -5.36
N SER A 188 -3.76 -0.12 -5.61
CA SER A 188 -3.12 1.16 -5.25
C SER A 188 -2.81 1.29 -3.75
N LYS A 189 -3.48 0.51 -2.90
CA LYS A 189 -3.26 0.54 -1.45
C LYS A 189 -2.16 -0.41 -0.97
N LEU A 190 -1.60 -1.27 -1.83
CA LEU A 190 -0.64 -2.31 -1.41
C LEU A 190 0.66 -1.73 -0.84
N GLY A 191 1.23 -0.71 -1.49
CA GLY A 191 2.44 -0.04 -0.98
C GLY A 191 2.22 0.57 0.41
N GLU A 192 1.06 1.23 0.61
CA GLU A 192 0.68 1.79 1.90
C GLU A 192 0.43 0.71 2.95
N LYS A 193 -0.28 -0.37 2.59
CA LYS A 193 -0.54 -1.51 3.48
C LYS A 193 0.75 -2.14 4.00
N THR A 194 1.75 -2.27 3.13
CA THR A 194 3.07 -2.79 3.52
C THR A 194 3.66 -1.97 4.67
N LYS A 195 3.57 -0.63 4.60
CA LYS A 195 4.05 0.24 5.66
C LYS A 195 3.30 0.07 6.97
N TYR A 196 1.96 -0.07 6.91
CA TYR A 196 1.14 -0.36 8.09
C TYR A 196 1.57 -1.67 8.76
N ASP A 197 1.70 -2.73 7.97
CA ASP A 197 1.98 -4.07 8.50
C ASP A 197 3.33 -4.13 9.19
N TYR A 198 4.37 -3.59 8.58
CA TYR A 198 5.69 -3.53 9.21
C TYR A 198 5.70 -2.61 10.42
N ALA A 199 5.06 -1.44 10.37
CA ALA A 199 5.01 -0.54 11.52
C ALA A 199 4.32 -1.20 12.71
N GLN A 200 3.18 -1.86 12.49
CA GLN A 200 2.43 -2.57 13.53
C GLN A 200 3.23 -3.71 14.14
N VAL A 201 3.79 -4.59 13.30
CA VAL A 201 4.55 -5.74 13.78
C VAL A 201 5.81 -5.29 14.54
N LEU A 202 6.55 -4.31 14.02
CA LEU A 202 7.73 -3.78 14.71
C LEU A 202 7.38 -3.10 16.02
N TYR A 203 6.29 -2.33 16.06
CA TYR A 203 5.85 -1.71 17.30
C TYR A 203 5.47 -2.76 18.35
N HIS A 204 4.70 -3.78 17.97
CA HIS A 204 4.33 -4.83 18.92
C HIS A 204 5.51 -5.67 19.40
N ALA A 205 6.50 -5.92 18.53
CA ALA A 205 7.70 -6.67 18.88
C ALA A 205 8.63 -5.87 19.82
N LEU A 206 8.76 -4.56 19.61
CA LEU A 206 9.81 -3.77 20.26
C LEU A 206 9.30 -2.83 21.36
N ARG A 207 8.01 -2.50 21.43
CA ARG A 207 7.51 -1.44 22.33
C ARG A 207 7.92 -1.61 23.79
N ASP A 208 8.03 -2.84 24.28
CA ASP A 208 8.31 -3.14 25.68
C ASP A 208 9.81 -2.92 26.01
N GLU A 209 10.66 -2.75 24.98
CA GLU A 209 12.06 -2.34 25.10
C GLU A 209 12.21 -0.80 25.23
N PHE A 210 11.13 -0.03 25.09
CA PHE A 210 11.15 1.42 25.20
C PHE A 210 10.40 1.92 26.43
N SER A 211 11.01 2.85 27.17
CA SER A 211 10.36 3.51 28.31
C SER A 211 9.20 4.44 27.93
N LYS A 212 9.18 4.93 26.68
CA LYS A 212 8.16 5.84 26.16
C LYS A 212 7.71 5.39 24.78
N ASP A 213 6.40 5.36 24.56
CA ASP A 213 5.79 5.10 23.25
C ASP A 213 6.35 5.99 22.15
N ALA A 214 6.60 7.27 22.46
CA ALA A 214 7.14 8.22 21.51
C ALA A 214 8.52 7.79 20.97
N ASP A 215 9.35 7.17 21.80
CA ASP A 215 10.68 6.73 21.42
C ASP A 215 10.62 5.48 20.54
N ALA A 216 9.71 4.54 20.84
CA ALA A 216 9.43 3.40 19.96
C ALA A 216 8.93 3.85 18.58
N LEU A 217 8.02 4.81 18.52
CA LEU A 217 7.50 5.35 17.26
C LEU A 217 8.59 6.09 16.47
N LYS A 218 9.46 6.85 17.15
CA LYS A 218 10.62 7.50 16.51
C LYS A 218 11.61 6.47 15.97
N PHE A 219 11.89 5.41 16.72
CA PHE A 219 12.75 4.32 16.28
C PHE A 219 12.23 3.69 14.99
N ILE A 220 10.95 3.31 14.94
CA ILE A 220 10.34 2.70 13.76
C ILE A 220 10.37 3.68 12.57
N GLY A 221 10.14 4.97 12.81
CA GLY A 221 10.25 5.98 11.76
C GLY A 221 11.66 6.14 11.19
N ALA A 222 12.66 6.25 12.07
CA ALA A 222 14.05 6.32 11.67
C ALA A 222 14.47 5.04 10.91
N PHE A 223 14.00 3.87 11.36
CA PHE A 223 14.20 2.61 10.67
C PHE A 223 13.65 2.65 9.24
N PHE A 224 12.41 3.09 9.03
CA PHE A 224 11.84 3.23 7.68
C PHE A 224 12.67 4.18 6.80
N HIS A 225 13.15 5.30 7.36
CA HIS A 225 13.98 6.27 6.65
C HIS A 225 15.35 5.70 6.27
N ILE A 226 15.99 4.95 7.17
CA ILE A 226 17.26 4.25 6.91
C ILE A 226 17.12 3.29 5.73
N PHE A 227 15.96 2.64 5.56
CA PHE A 227 15.68 1.78 4.41
C PHE A 227 14.97 2.51 3.26
N GLN A 228 14.97 3.85 3.27
CA GLN A 228 14.36 4.71 2.26
C GLN A 228 12.91 4.36 1.89
N VAL A 229 12.14 3.88 2.87
CA VAL A 229 10.71 3.68 2.71
C VAL A 229 9.98 4.94 3.16
N PRO A 230 9.19 5.59 2.29
CA PRO A 230 8.59 6.89 2.58
C PRO A 230 7.47 6.80 3.61
N THR A 231 7.53 7.69 4.59
CA THR A 231 6.55 7.81 5.67
C THR A 231 5.82 9.14 5.47
N ASN A 232 4.56 9.13 5.00
CA ASN A 232 3.82 10.26 4.39
C ASN A 232 4.08 10.47 2.88
N ASN A 233 3.59 11.59 2.33
CA ASN A 233 3.92 12.11 1.00
C ASN A 233 5.37 12.66 0.89
N SER A 234 6.20 12.48 1.92
CA SER A 234 7.60 12.89 1.90
C SER A 234 8.36 12.12 0.82
N HIS A 235 9.10 12.82 -0.04
CA HIS A 235 9.92 12.17 -1.06
C HIS A 235 11.06 11.38 -0.40
N THR A 236 11.35 10.19 -0.93
CA THR A 236 12.33 9.24 -0.39
C THR A 236 13.76 9.80 -0.28
N ARG A 237 14.10 10.80 -1.09
CA ARG A 237 15.43 11.42 -1.10
C ARG A 237 15.72 12.28 0.14
N ASP A 238 14.70 12.82 0.81
CA ASP A 238 14.87 13.78 1.91
C ASP A 238 14.75 13.12 3.30
N LEU A 239 14.73 11.79 3.36
CA LEU A 239 14.51 11.05 4.60
C LEU A 239 15.78 10.85 5.42
N LEU A 240 16.96 10.95 4.81
CA LEU A 240 18.23 10.63 5.46
C LEU A 240 19.07 11.89 5.69
N TYR A 241 19.39 12.09 6.96
CA TYR A 241 20.15 13.23 7.48
C TYR A 241 21.56 12.79 7.88
N LYS A 242 22.45 13.74 8.18
CA LYS A 242 23.88 13.45 8.35
C LYS A 242 24.16 12.50 9.51
N ASP A 243 23.31 12.53 10.54
CA ASP A 243 23.37 11.66 11.70
C ASP A 243 21.97 11.22 12.18
N ILE A 244 21.97 10.25 13.09
CA ILE A 244 20.74 9.63 13.58
C ILE A 244 19.90 10.57 14.48
N THR A 245 20.51 11.58 15.11
CA THR A 245 19.79 12.56 15.93
C THR A 245 18.87 13.39 15.06
N GLU A 246 19.41 13.93 13.97
CA GLU A 246 18.64 14.70 12.98
C GLU A 246 17.51 13.83 12.39
N THR A 247 17.80 12.56 12.05
CA THR A 247 16.77 11.63 11.55
C THR A 247 15.66 11.39 12.57
N LEU A 248 15.97 11.26 13.87
CA LEU A 248 14.95 11.03 14.91
C LEU A 248 14.08 12.27 15.18
N GLU A 249 14.63 13.47 15.01
CA GLU A 249 13.92 14.74 15.24
C GLU A 249 12.81 15.00 14.22
N ILE A 250 13.03 14.59 12.97
CA ILE A 250 12.09 14.84 11.87
C ILE A 250 10.98 13.78 11.74
N ILE A 251 11.01 12.73 12.57
CA ILE A 251 9.98 11.67 12.52
C ILE A 251 8.62 12.21 12.94
N ASP A 252 7.65 12.09 12.03
CA ASP A 252 6.25 12.39 12.32
C ASP A 252 5.60 11.28 13.16
N ILE A 253 5.68 11.43 14.47
CA ILE A 253 5.09 10.52 15.46
C ILE A 253 3.56 10.38 15.25
N LYS A 254 2.87 11.43 14.77
CA LYS A 254 1.42 11.36 14.56
C LYS A 254 1.08 10.40 13.43
N ASN A 255 1.86 10.43 12.35
CA ASN A 255 1.69 9.47 11.26
C ASN A 255 1.96 8.03 11.71
N PHE A 256 3.05 7.79 12.45
CA PHE A 256 3.32 6.43 12.94
C PHE A 256 2.27 5.94 13.93
N ARG A 257 1.76 6.80 14.81
CA ARG A 257 0.61 6.45 15.66
C ARG A 257 -0.62 6.06 14.82
N HIS A 258 -0.85 6.72 13.69
CA HIS A 258 -1.90 6.36 12.76
C HIS A 258 -1.66 4.97 12.11
N TYR A 259 -0.43 4.63 11.74
CA TYR A 259 -0.10 3.28 11.27
C TYR A 259 -0.34 2.21 12.33
N ILE A 260 0.01 2.48 13.60
CA ILE A 260 -0.16 1.50 14.68
C ILE A 260 -1.63 1.26 14.99
N VAL A 261 -2.41 2.32 15.21
CA VAL A 261 -3.81 2.22 15.64
C VAL A 261 -4.75 1.92 14.47
N GLY A 262 -4.41 2.40 13.28
CA GLY A 262 -5.24 2.28 12.09
C GLY A 262 -5.25 0.87 11.50
N ARG A 263 -6.29 0.57 10.73
CA ARG A 263 -6.32 -0.62 9.87
C ARG A 263 -6.45 -0.16 8.43
N LYS A 264 -5.42 -0.40 7.63
CA LYS A 264 -5.51 -0.17 6.18
C LYS A 264 -6.21 -1.37 5.55
N SER A 265 -7.48 -1.20 5.17
CA SER A 265 -8.17 -2.20 4.36
C SER A 265 -7.67 -2.15 2.92
N LEU A 266 -7.20 -3.30 2.44
CA LEU A 266 -7.01 -3.56 1.01
C LEU A 266 -8.32 -3.87 0.30
N TYR A 267 -9.38 -4.16 1.05
CA TYR A 267 -10.66 -4.60 0.50
C TYR A 267 -11.64 -3.45 0.32
N HIS A 268 -12.50 -3.60 -0.68
CA HIS A 268 -13.67 -2.76 -0.98
C HIS A 268 -14.83 -2.99 -0.04
#